data_AF-A0A2V8I2L3-F1
#
_entry.id   AF-A0A2V8I2L3-F1
#
_cell.length_a   1.000
_cell.length_b   1.000
_cell.length_c   1.000
_cell.angle_alpha   90.00
_cell.angle_beta   90.00
_cell.angle_gamma   90.00
#
_symmetry.space_group_name_H-M   'P 1'
#
loop_
_entity.id
_entity.type
_entity.pdbx_description
1 polymer ?
#
loop_
_entity_poly.entity_id
_entity_poly.type
_entity_poly.pdbx_seq_one_letter_code
_entity_poly.pdbx_strand_id
1 'polypeptide(L)' 'MAKIYTKTGDRGDTRLFDGTKVRKHHDRVEAYGDVDEL' A
#
# COMPACT_ATOMS: atom_id res chain seq x y z
N MET A 1 16.03 9.56 -13.12
CA MET A 1 14.68 9.66 -12.53
C MET A 1 14.29 8.28 -12.01
N ALA A 2 13.98 8.13 -10.72
CA ALA A 2 13.48 6.86 -10.20
C ALA A 2 12.04 6.63 -10.71
N LYS A 3 11.69 5.36 -10.97
CA LYS A 3 10.32 5.01 -11.34
C LYS A 3 9.44 5.07 -10.09
N ILE A 4 8.27 5.70 -10.21
CA ILE A 4 7.25 5.69 -9.16
C ILE A 4 6.54 4.32 -9.14
N TYR A 5 6.32 3.71 -10.31
CA TYR A 5 5.69 2.39 -10.41
C TYR A 5 6.71 1.26 -10.17
N THR A 6 6.43 0.43 -9.16
CA THR A 6 7.28 -0.72 -8.80
C THR A 6 6.71 -2.06 -9.27
N LYS A 7 5.41 -2.11 -9.61
CA LYS A 7 4.66 -3.34 -9.97
C LYS A 7 4.55 -4.39 -8.86
N THR A 8 5.10 -4.12 -7.68
CA THR A 8 5.11 -5.08 -6.57
C THR A 8 3.72 -5.35 -5.99
N GLY A 9 2.75 -4.46 -6.23
CA GLY A 9 1.37 -4.59 -5.77
C GLY A 9 0.37 -5.09 -6.82
N ASP A 10 0.84 -5.56 -7.98
CA ASP A 10 -0.02 -6.02 -9.09
C ASP A 10 -0.85 -7.27 -8.70
N ARG A 11 -0.45 -7.98 -7.63
CA ARG A 11 -1.17 -9.15 -7.10
C ARG A 11 -2.15 -8.81 -5.97
N GLY A 12 -2.42 -7.52 -5.75
CA GLY A 12 -3.38 -7.03 -4.75
C GLY A 12 -2.79 -6.89 -3.35
N ASP A 13 -1.47 -6.81 -3.25
CA ASP A 13 -0.65 -6.71 -2.06
C ASP A 13 0.07 -5.36 -1.96
N THR A 14 0.47 -4.98 -0.74
CA THR A 14 1.31 -3.80 -0.48
C THR A 14 2.23 -4.06 0.72
N ARG A 15 3.19 -3.18 0.96
CA ARG A 15 4.08 -3.21 2.13
C ARG A 15 3.78 -2.05 3.06
N LEU A 16 3.68 -2.36 4.34
CA LEU A 16 3.66 -1.37 5.41
C LEU A 16 5.08 -0.83 5.64
N PHE A 17 5.18 0.23 6.44
CA PHE A 17 6.44 0.90 6.74
C PHE A 17 7.51 -0.03 7.35
N ASP A 18 7.09 -1.01 8.16
CA ASP A 18 7.95 -2.03 8.78
C ASP A 18 8.38 -3.16 7.81
N GLY A 19 7.97 -3.08 6.54
CA GLY A 19 8.23 -4.10 5.53
C GLY A 19 7.22 -5.25 5.51
N THR A 20 6.26 -5.28 6.45
CA THR A 20 5.22 -6.30 6.50
C THR A 20 4.34 -6.23 5.25
N LYS A 21 4.07 -7.39 4.65
CA LYS A 21 3.25 -7.50 3.45
C LYS A 21 1.79 -7.79 3.81
N VAL A 22 0.87 -6.98 3.33
CA VAL A 22 -0.58 -7.12 3.57
C VAL A 22 -1.38 -7.02 2.28
N ARG A 23 -2.65 -7.45 2.30
CA ARG A 23 -3.60 -7.24 1.20
C ARG A 23 -3.97 -5.76 1.12
N LYS A 24 -4.27 -5.26 -0.08
CA LYS A 24 -4.69 -3.86 -0.29
C LYS A 24 -6.00 -3.48 0.41
N HIS A 25 -6.84 -4.47 0.75
CA HIS A 25 -8.09 -4.29 1.50
C HIS A 25 -7.93 -4.58 3.00
N HIS A 26 -6.71 -4.60 3.53
CA HIS A 26 -6.49 -4.79 4.96
C HIS A 26 -6.87 -3.50 5.71
N ASP A 27 -7.53 -3.60 6.88
CA ASP A 27 -8.05 -2.46 7.65
C ASP A 27 -7.04 -1.32 7.84
N ARG A 28 -5.78 -1.64 8.18
CA ARG A 28 -4.70 -0.64 8.28
C ARG A 28 -4.48 0.17 6.99
N VAL A 29 -4.60 -0.45 5.82
CA VAL A 29 -4.45 0.19 4.51
C VAL A 29 -5.59 1.15 4.23
N GLU A 30 -6.81 0.71 4.52
CA GLU A 30 -8.01 1.54 4.40
C GLU A 30 -7.93 2.76 5.33
N ALA A 31 -7.56 2.55 6.60
CA ALA A 31 -7.49 3.62 7.60
C ALA A 31 -6.56 4.78 7.22
N TYR A 32 -5.36 4.51 6.68
CA TYR A 32 -4.50 5.60 6.20
C TYR A 32 -4.88 6.10 4.81
N GLY A 33 -5.63 5.32 4.03
CA GLY A 33 -6.22 5.77 2.76
C GLY A 33 -7.27 6.85 2.98
N ASP A 34 -8.15 6.66 3.97
CA ASP A 34 -9.15 7.67 4.36
C ASP A 34 -8.48 8.99 4.78
N VAL A 35 -7.34 8.92 5.48
CA VAL A 35 -6.58 10.11 5.89
C VAL A 35 -5.88 10.79 4.72
N ASP A 36 -5.42 10.04 3.71
CA ASP A 36 -4.80 10.57 2.48
C ASP A 36 -5.84 11.28 1.59
N GLU A 37 -7.13 10.95 1.73
CA GLU A 37 -8.25 11.52 0.96
C GLU A 37 -8.93 12.75 1.63
N LEU A 38 -8.62 13.05 2.91
CA LEU A 38 -9.11 14.27 3.61
C LEU A 38 -8.72 15.57 2.90
#